data_AF-A0AAC9VD26-F1
#
_entry.id   AF-A0AAC9VD26-F1
#
_cell.length_a   1.000
_cell.length_b   1.000
_cell.length_c   1.000
_cell.angle_alpha   90.00
_cell.angle_beta   90.00
_cell.angle_gamma   90.00
#
_symmetry.space_group_name_H-M   'P 1'
#
loop_
_entity.id
_entity.type
_entity.pdbx_description
1 polymer ?
#
loop_
_entity_poly.entity_id
_entity_poly.type
_entity_poly.pdbx_seq_one_letter_code
_entity_poly.pdbx_strand_id
1 'polypeptide(L)'
;MKLSKLTTGLTAAALLFSSVSASMQAAPATAASTSFKDVKSSDWYYSSIQKLIMKELVNGFEDGTFKPNKEISRAEFLKLVDLSLQLDIPANLPGKPWYTPYISAAVEAGIHNTSDFNGNWAQPINRQEMARITVRAVDQTLRNTKTSDSQLVYEATKRGILSGLTGGELGLKENSTRAQAMVIVDRVLTVLSGGSLTADKRAASFAEVAFRGTNVETMWGGVIRPFPFTEDISPYAKGTFKQMLVIDLADKNSPYRNLVPSLIRADGNSWSSDYLLAFNVVMAATKTLQNTERYLREMISNPYMNFAAIYPLNSESKLNKLETLKIQKNSKTEIWHLVTVDKKNFTNIKNGNWPFLYFDWSNKQNKIFFEKEGRIFGGGNN
;
A
#
# COMPACT_ATOMS: atom_id res chain seq x y z
N MET A 1 51.65 24.38 36.28
CA MET A 1 51.73 22.91 36.40
C MET A 1 52.26 22.36 35.08
N LYS A 2 53.41 21.70 35.10
CA LYS A 2 54.24 21.32 33.94
C LYS A 2 53.72 20.04 33.25
N LEU A 3 54.00 19.94 31.95
CA LEU A 3 54.00 18.69 31.16
C LEU A 3 54.89 17.63 31.81
N SER A 4 54.55 16.35 31.61
CA SER A 4 55.56 15.30 31.40
C SER A 4 55.04 14.22 30.43
N LYS A 5 55.77 14.10 29.32
CA LYS A 5 55.76 12.98 28.38
C LYS A 5 56.13 11.68 29.10
N LEU A 6 55.65 10.53 28.62
CA LEU A 6 56.48 9.33 28.61
C LEU A 6 56.30 8.57 27.29
N THR A 7 57.46 8.23 26.76
CA THR A 7 57.76 7.64 25.47
C THR A 7 58.21 6.20 25.66
N THR A 8 58.03 5.40 24.61
CA THR A 8 58.83 4.23 24.19
C THR A 8 58.82 2.96 25.05
N GLY A 9 58.52 1.85 24.39
CA GLY A 9 58.71 0.49 24.91
C GLY A 9 58.39 -0.57 23.86
N LEU A 10 59.13 -0.53 22.75
CA LEU A 10 59.15 -1.57 21.72
C LEU A 10 60.01 -2.73 22.25
N THR A 11 59.44 -3.91 22.46
CA THR A 11 60.20 -5.16 22.54
C THR A 11 59.56 -6.20 21.63
N ALA A 12 60.34 -6.57 20.62
CA ALA A 12 60.07 -7.61 19.66
C ALA A 12 60.06 -8.99 20.35
N ALA A 13 59.07 -9.81 20.00
CA ALA A 13 59.18 -11.26 20.06
C ALA A 13 58.83 -11.79 18.67
N ALA A 14 59.88 -12.14 17.92
CA ALA A 14 59.77 -12.85 16.66
C ALA A 14 59.35 -14.30 16.95
N LEU A 15 58.16 -14.69 16.51
CA LEU A 15 57.78 -16.10 16.39
C LEU A 15 57.68 -16.43 14.91
N LEU A 16 58.63 -17.25 14.47
CA LEU A 16 58.65 -17.91 13.18
C LEU A 16 57.46 -18.87 13.08
N PHE A 17 56.45 -18.51 12.29
CA PHE A 17 55.51 -19.47 11.74
C PHE A 17 55.67 -19.52 10.23
N SER A 18 56.38 -20.55 9.78
CA SER A 18 56.33 -21.02 8.40
C SER A 18 54.93 -21.56 8.12
N SER A 19 54.06 -20.76 7.48
CA SER A 19 52.80 -21.24 6.93
C SER A 19 52.93 -21.41 5.42
N VAL A 20 52.82 -22.66 4.99
CA VAL A 20 52.65 -23.10 3.60
C VAL A 20 51.62 -22.22 2.89
N SER A 21 52.03 -21.55 1.82
CA SER A 21 51.09 -20.90 0.90
C SER A 21 50.42 -22.00 0.07
N ALA A 22 49.32 -22.54 0.60
CA ALA A 22 48.38 -23.28 -0.23
C ALA A 22 47.64 -22.26 -1.10
N SER A 23 48.01 -22.17 -2.37
CA SER A 23 47.25 -21.47 -3.38
C SER A 23 45.86 -22.13 -3.49
N MET A 24 44.86 -21.59 -2.78
CA MET A 24 43.47 -21.88 -3.10
C MET A 24 43.16 -21.24 -4.44
N GLN A 25 43.35 -22.01 -5.50
CA GLN A 25 42.77 -21.71 -6.80
C GLN A 25 41.25 -21.75 -6.60
N ALA A 26 40.62 -20.58 -6.43
CA ALA A 26 39.18 -20.46 -6.47
C ALA A 26 38.72 -20.96 -7.84
N ALA A 27 38.03 -22.10 -7.87
CA ALA A 27 37.32 -22.52 -9.06
C ALA A 27 36.34 -21.39 -9.43
N PRO A 28 36.23 -21.00 -10.71
CA PRO A 28 35.23 -20.03 -11.11
C PRO A 28 33.87 -20.64 -10.77
N ALA A 29 33.14 -20.03 -9.84
CA ALA A 29 31.74 -20.33 -9.62
C ALA A 29 30.98 -19.87 -10.87
N THR A 30 30.98 -20.70 -11.91
CA THR A 30 29.94 -20.65 -12.92
C THR A 30 28.64 -20.93 -12.19
N ALA A 31 27.90 -19.87 -11.87
CA ALA A 31 26.53 -19.98 -11.40
C ALA A 31 25.72 -20.71 -12.48
N ALA A 32 25.62 -22.03 -12.34
CA ALA A 32 24.76 -22.83 -13.18
C ALA A 32 23.33 -22.39 -12.84
N SER A 33 22.66 -21.72 -13.77
CA SER A 33 21.24 -21.43 -13.64
C SER A 33 20.50 -22.76 -13.56
N THR A 34 19.99 -23.11 -12.38
CA THR A 34 19.22 -24.34 -12.20
C THR A 34 17.93 -24.22 -13.02
N SER A 35 17.83 -24.98 -14.10
CA SER A 35 16.65 -25.01 -14.97
C SER A 35 15.65 -26.07 -14.49
N PHE A 36 14.39 -25.70 -14.28
CA PHE A 36 13.31 -26.65 -14.00
C PHE A 36 12.49 -26.93 -15.25
N LYS A 37 11.95 -28.15 -15.35
CA LYS A 37 11.14 -28.58 -16.50
C LYS A 37 9.86 -27.75 -16.69
N ASP A 38 9.35 -27.16 -15.62
CA ASP A 38 8.07 -26.43 -15.54
C ASP A 38 8.25 -24.92 -15.32
N VAL A 39 9.46 -24.38 -15.55
CA VAL A 39 9.78 -22.96 -15.41
C VAL A 39 10.57 -22.49 -16.65
N LYS A 40 9.94 -21.66 -17.48
CA LYS A 40 10.51 -21.10 -18.70
C LYS A 40 11.11 -19.72 -18.44
N SER A 41 12.14 -19.35 -19.18
CA SER A 41 12.76 -18.01 -19.09
C SER A 41 11.79 -16.86 -19.38
N SER A 42 10.72 -17.13 -20.12
CA SER A 42 9.64 -16.18 -20.43
C SER A 42 8.62 -16.01 -19.30
N ASP A 43 8.65 -16.84 -18.26
CA ASP A 43 7.68 -16.77 -17.17
C ASP A 43 7.96 -15.56 -16.27
N TRP A 44 6.89 -14.85 -15.88
CA TRP A 44 6.97 -13.61 -15.09
C TRP A 44 7.68 -13.78 -13.72
N TYR A 45 7.76 -15.01 -13.22
CA TYR A 45 8.43 -15.36 -11.95
C TYR A 45 9.84 -15.93 -12.13
N TYR A 46 10.30 -16.17 -13.36
CA TYR A 46 11.57 -16.85 -13.65
C TYR A 46 12.75 -16.18 -12.94
N SER A 47 12.88 -14.87 -13.10
CA SER A 47 13.99 -14.09 -12.54
C SER A 47 14.03 -14.15 -11.01
N SER A 48 12.87 -14.03 -10.35
CA SER A 48 12.77 -14.14 -8.89
C SER A 48 13.13 -15.54 -8.40
N ILE A 49 12.67 -16.61 -9.07
CA ILE A 49 13.07 -17.99 -8.72
C ILE A 49 14.59 -18.16 -8.82
N GLN A 50 15.21 -17.73 -9.93
CA GLN A 50 16.64 -17.88 -10.13
C GLN A 50 17.45 -17.14 -9.05
N LYS A 51 17.06 -15.91 -8.70
CA LYS A 51 17.72 -15.15 -7.62
C LYS A 51 17.59 -15.84 -6.26
N LEU A 52 16.42 -16.37 -5.92
CA LEU A 52 16.21 -17.04 -4.63
C LEU A 52 16.98 -18.37 -4.54
N ILE A 53 17.19 -19.07 -5.65
CA ILE A 53 18.05 -20.25 -5.72
C ILE A 53 19.51 -19.88 -5.54
N MET A 54 19.99 -18.82 -6.21
CA MET A 54 21.35 -18.32 -6.02
C MET A 54 21.64 -17.87 -4.58
N LYS A 55 20.60 -17.53 -3.83
CA LYS A 55 20.67 -17.19 -2.41
C LYS A 55 20.41 -18.38 -1.49
N GLU A 56 20.24 -19.58 -2.04
CA GLU A 56 19.96 -20.83 -1.31
C GLU A 56 18.69 -20.78 -0.44
N LEU A 57 17.74 -19.88 -0.78
CA LEU A 57 16.49 -19.70 -0.03
C LEU A 57 15.40 -20.69 -0.45
N VAL A 58 15.44 -21.16 -1.70
CA VAL A 58 14.45 -22.09 -2.25
C VAL A 58 15.12 -23.14 -3.13
N ASN A 59 14.55 -24.35 -3.13
CA ASN A 59 14.94 -25.44 -4.00
C ASN A 59 13.72 -25.97 -4.78
N GLY A 60 13.99 -26.66 -5.88
CA GLY A 60 12.99 -27.47 -6.58
C GLY A 60 12.77 -28.83 -5.93
N PHE A 61 12.00 -29.66 -6.61
CA PHE A 61 11.72 -31.03 -6.22
C PHE A 61 12.70 -31.99 -6.91
N GLU A 62 12.85 -33.20 -6.35
CA GLU A 62 13.73 -34.26 -6.86
C GLU A 62 13.38 -34.70 -8.30
N ASP A 63 12.13 -34.51 -8.72
CA ASP A 63 11.65 -34.79 -10.08
C ASP A 63 12.13 -33.77 -11.14
N GLY A 64 12.87 -32.74 -10.72
CA GLY A 64 13.39 -31.67 -11.56
C GLY A 64 12.38 -30.56 -11.86
N THR A 65 11.30 -30.47 -11.08
CA THR A 65 10.27 -29.42 -11.19
C THR A 65 10.35 -28.41 -10.04
N PHE A 66 9.76 -27.23 -10.23
CA PHE A 66 9.59 -26.23 -9.17
C PHE A 66 8.17 -26.17 -8.60
N LYS A 67 7.18 -26.63 -9.39
CA LYS A 67 5.74 -26.59 -9.13
C LYS A 67 5.24 -25.17 -8.87
N PRO A 68 5.44 -24.21 -9.80
CA PRO A 68 5.15 -22.79 -9.58
C PRO A 68 3.68 -22.51 -9.23
N ASN A 69 2.76 -23.34 -9.75
CA ASN A 69 1.31 -23.21 -9.52
C ASN A 69 0.80 -23.93 -8.26
N LYS A 70 1.66 -24.69 -7.56
CA LYS A 70 1.26 -25.32 -6.30
C LYS A 70 1.04 -24.23 -5.25
N GLU A 71 -0.02 -24.35 -4.45
CA GLU A 71 -0.24 -23.49 -3.30
C GLU A 71 0.91 -23.62 -2.28
N ILE A 72 1.25 -22.51 -1.63
CA ILE A 72 2.27 -22.46 -0.58
C ILE A 72 1.62 -22.30 0.78
N SER A 73 2.12 -23.03 1.77
CA SER A 73 1.61 -22.95 3.15
C SER A 73 2.13 -21.72 3.89
N ARG A 74 1.44 -21.32 4.97
CA ARG A 74 1.89 -20.25 5.87
C ARG A 74 3.27 -20.55 6.46
N ALA A 75 3.52 -21.79 6.85
CA ALA A 75 4.82 -22.24 7.36
C ALA A 75 5.95 -22.07 6.34
N GLU A 76 5.73 -22.52 5.09
CA GLU A 76 6.72 -22.38 4.01
C GLU A 76 7.00 -20.91 3.70
N PHE A 77 5.96 -20.07 3.64
CA PHE A 77 6.15 -18.65 3.38
C PHE A 77 6.88 -17.93 4.52
N LEU A 78 6.52 -18.18 5.78
CA LEU A 78 7.18 -17.58 6.93
C LEU A 78 8.67 -17.93 6.96
N LYS A 79 9.00 -19.22 6.77
CA LYS A 79 10.40 -19.68 6.66
C LYS A 79 11.20 -18.87 5.64
N LEU A 80 10.64 -18.63 4.45
CA LEU A 80 11.34 -17.86 3.41
C LEU A 80 11.64 -16.43 3.85
N VAL A 81 10.71 -15.79 4.55
CA VAL A 81 10.88 -14.42 5.06
C VAL A 81 11.90 -14.39 6.20
N ASP A 82 11.84 -15.33 7.14
CA ASP A 82 12.78 -15.41 8.26
C ASP A 82 14.21 -15.62 7.78
N LEU A 83 14.41 -16.51 6.79
CA LEU A 83 15.72 -16.73 6.17
C LEU A 83 16.19 -15.51 5.37
N SER A 84 15.28 -14.80 4.71
CA SER A 84 15.60 -13.56 3.99
C SER A 84 16.10 -12.45 4.93
N LEU A 85 15.61 -12.45 6.17
CA LEU A 85 16.05 -11.56 7.25
C LEU A 85 17.30 -12.05 7.99
N GLN A 86 17.76 -13.28 7.71
CA GLN A 86 18.86 -13.93 8.43
C GLN A 86 18.60 -13.98 9.94
N LEU A 87 17.35 -14.27 10.35
CA LEU A 87 17.04 -14.46 11.76
C LEU A 87 17.83 -15.65 12.33
N ASP A 88 18.15 -15.59 13.62
CA ASP A 88 18.70 -16.73 14.33
C ASP A 88 17.61 -17.79 14.49
N ILE A 89 17.72 -18.90 13.75
CA ILE A 89 16.73 -19.96 13.73
C ILE A 89 17.18 -21.06 14.71
N PRO A 90 16.45 -21.28 15.82
CA PRO A 90 16.83 -22.31 16.78
C PRO A 90 16.72 -23.71 16.16
N ALA A 91 17.41 -24.67 16.77
CA ALA A 91 17.32 -26.07 16.35
C ALA A 91 15.88 -26.60 16.47
N ASN A 92 15.46 -27.43 15.51
CA ASN A 92 14.15 -28.05 15.59
C ASN A 92 14.09 -29.05 16.75
N LEU A 93 13.00 -29.02 17.51
CA LEU A 93 12.81 -29.91 18.65
C LEU A 93 12.26 -31.28 18.20
N PRO A 94 12.76 -32.40 18.75
CA PRO A 94 12.20 -33.72 18.47
C PRO A 94 10.69 -33.79 18.73
N GLY A 95 9.95 -34.42 17.81
CA GLY A 95 8.49 -34.56 17.91
C GLY A 95 7.69 -33.28 17.64
N LYS A 96 8.33 -32.16 17.28
CA LYS A 96 7.65 -30.93 16.86
C LYS A 96 7.65 -30.79 15.32
N PRO A 97 6.63 -30.12 14.74
CA PRO A 97 6.61 -29.82 13.31
C PRO A 97 7.86 -29.05 12.88
N TRP A 98 8.36 -29.33 11.67
CA TRP A 98 9.60 -28.74 11.11
C TRP A 98 9.63 -27.21 11.12
N TYR A 99 8.46 -26.58 11.08
CA TYR A 99 8.31 -25.13 11.01
C TYR A 99 8.34 -24.43 12.38
N THR A 100 8.32 -25.19 13.48
CA THR A 100 8.31 -24.68 14.86
C THR A 100 9.44 -23.67 15.16
N PRO A 101 10.70 -23.91 14.76
CA PRO A 101 11.77 -22.94 15.05
C PRO A 101 11.59 -21.61 14.31
N TYR A 102 11.09 -21.62 13.08
CA TYR A 102 10.80 -20.41 12.30
C TYR A 102 9.70 -19.57 12.96
N ILE A 103 8.62 -20.21 13.41
CA ILE A 103 7.58 -19.53 14.18
C ILE A 103 8.17 -18.85 15.42
N SER A 104 9.04 -19.56 16.15
CA SER A 104 9.65 -19.04 17.38
C SER A 104 10.52 -17.82 17.09
N ALA A 105 11.37 -17.88 16.06
CA ALA A 105 12.20 -16.77 15.61
C ALA A 105 11.35 -15.57 15.15
N ALA A 106 10.27 -15.81 14.39
CA ALA A 106 9.38 -14.75 13.93
C ALA A 106 8.60 -14.08 15.07
N VAL A 107 8.23 -14.83 16.12
CA VAL A 107 7.62 -14.27 17.34
C VAL A 107 8.62 -13.40 18.09
N GLU A 108 9.83 -13.90 18.30
CA GLU A 108 10.90 -13.15 18.97
C GLU A 108 11.25 -11.86 18.22
N ALA A 109 11.31 -11.94 16.89
CA ALA A 109 11.53 -10.79 16.02
C ALA A 109 10.32 -9.85 15.91
N GLY A 110 9.16 -10.20 16.46
CA GLY A 110 7.92 -9.40 16.40
C GLY A 110 7.22 -9.34 15.04
N ILE A 111 7.57 -10.25 14.13
CA ILE A 111 7.00 -10.37 12.79
C ILE A 111 5.66 -11.10 12.84
N HIS A 112 5.55 -12.07 13.76
CA HIS A 112 4.38 -12.89 13.94
C HIS A 112 3.85 -12.80 15.38
N ASN A 113 2.54 -12.62 15.54
CA ASN A 113 1.86 -12.81 16.82
C ASN A 113 1.18 -14.18 16.83
N THR A 114 1.18 -14.88 17.96
CA THR A 114 0.59 -16.24 18.08
C THR A 114 -0.88 -16.32 17.68
N SER A 115 -1.63 -15.22 17.76
CA SER A 115 -3.02 -15.10 17.31
C SER A 115 -3.21 -14.91 15.81
N ASP A 116 -2.15 -14.62 15.04
CA ASP A 116 -2.27 -14.25 13.62
C ASP A 116 -2.82 -15.39 12.75
N PHE A 117 -2.51 -16.66 13.11
CA PHE A 117 -2.89 -17.84 12.33
C PHE A 117 -3.61 -18.93 13.14
N ASN A 118 -3.76 -18.76 14.45
CA ASN A 118 -4.42 -19.73 15.34
C ASN A 118 -3.91 -21.17 15.15
N GLY A 119 -2.60 -21.33 14.91
CA GLY A 119 -1.96 -22.63 14.70
C GLY A 119 -2.13 -23.26 13.30
N ASN A 120 -2.83 -22.61 12.36
CA ASN A 120 -3.13 -23.16 11.03
C ASN A 120 -1.97 -23.06 10.02
N TRP A 121 -0.79 -23.54 10.39
CA TRP A 121 0.47 -23.33 9.67
C TRP A 121 0.63 -24.13 8.39
N ALA A 122 0.01 -25.30 8.29
CA ALA A 122 0.06 -26.15 7.10
C ALA A 122 -0.93 -25.71 6.01
N GLN A 123 -1.87 -24.82 6.34
CA GLN A 123 -2.85 -24.33 5.38
C GLN A 123 -2.21 -23.37 4.37
N PRO A 124 -2.75 -23.28 3.15
CA PRO A 124 -2.34 -22.29 2.16
C PRO A 124 -2.40 -20.86 2.74
N ILE A 125 -1.39 -20.06 2.41
CA ILE A 125 -1.36 -18.64 2.77
C ILE A 125 -2.03 -17.79 1.68
N ASN A 126 -2.77 -16.76 2.10
CA ASN A 126 -3.35 -15.78 1.18
C ASN A 126 -2.54 -14.47 1.11
N ARG A 127 -2.85 -13.62 0.14
CA ARG A 127 -2.09 -12.38 -0.14
C ARG A 127 -2.16 -11.36 1.01
N GLN A 128 -3.27 -11.32 1.73
CA GLN A 128 -3.42 -10.46 2.92
C GLN A 128 -2.48 -10.91 4.04
N GLU A 129 -2.37 -12.21 4.27
CA GLU A 129 -1.48 -12.79 5.27
C GLU A 129 0.00 -12.61 4.89
N MET A 130 0.33 -12.71 3.59
CA MET A 130 1.66 -12.37 3.10
C MET A 130 1.99 -10.90 3.35
N ALA A 131 1.05 -9.97 3.12
CA ALA A 131 1.25 -8.55 3.40
C ALA A 131 1.57 -8.32 4.89
N ARG A 132 0.86 -9.01 5.81
CA ARG A 132 1.14 -8.93 7.25
C ARG A 132 2.57 -9.34 7.60
N ILE A 133 3.01 -10.51 7.15
CA ILE A 133 4.35 -11.02 7.45
C ILE A 133 5.42 -10.09 6.84
N THR A 134 5.27 -9.76 5.55
CA THR A 134 6.30 -9.03 4.80
C THR A 134 6.44 -7.58 5.24
N VAL A 135 5.35 -6.89 5.59
CA VAL A 135 5.43 -5.51 6.09
C VAL A 135 6.13 -5.46 7.44
N ARG A 136 5.78 -6.36 8.37
CA ARG A 136 6.48 -6.42 9.68
C ARG A 136 7.93 -6.86 9.54
N ALA A 137 8.25 -7.67 8.53
CA ALA A 137 9.63 -8.03 8.23
C ALA A 137 10.46 -6.79 7.84
N VAL A 138 9.98 -5.97 6.91
CA VAL A 138 10.72 -4.82 6.38
C VAL A 138 10.58 -3.53 7.21
N ASP A 139 9.54 -3.41 8.03
CA ASP A 139 9.25 -2.22 8.82
C ASP A 139 9.15 -2.58 10.31
N GLN A 140 10.23 -2.29 11.04
CA GLN A 140 10.31 -2.63 12.46
C GLN A 140 9.32 -1.86 13.32
N THR A 141 8.87 -0.67 12.86
CA THR A 141 7.92 0.16 13.61
C THR A 141 6.51 -0.44 13.66
N LEU A 142 6.23 -1.41 12.76
CA LEU A 142 4.94 -2.10 12.68
C LEU A 142 4.96 -3.49 13.35
N ARG A 143 6.11 -3.91 13.89
CA ARG A 143 6.25 -5.16 14.67
C ARG A 143 5.53 -5.03 16.01
N ASN A 144 4.85 -6.10 16.43
CA ASN A 144 4.06 -6.17 17.67
C ASN A 144 3.10 -4.99 17.92
N THR A 145 2.75 -4.25 16.86
CA THR A 145 1.90 -3.07 16.93
C THR A 145 0.48 -3.44 16.49
N LYS A 146 -0.52 -2.77 17.08
CA LYS A 146 -1.91 -2.95 16.69
C LYS A 146 -2.16 -2.35 15.31
N THR A 147 -2.24 -3.20 14.29
CA THR A 147 -2.50 -2.84 12.90
C THR A 147 -3.73 -3.57 12.37
N SER A 148 -4.50 -2.94 11.48
CA SER A 148 -5.52 -3.66 10.70
C SER A 148 -4.89 -4.40 9.51
N ASP A 149 -5.59 -5.41 8.99
CA ASP A 149 -5.18 -6.07 7.75
C ASP A 149 -5.17 -5.08 6.56
N SER A 150 -6.14 -4.15 6.51
CA SER A 150 -6.19 -3.13 5.46
C SER A 150 -4.98 -2.19 5.49
N GLN A 151 -4.50 -1.82 6.69
CA GLN A 151 -3.28 -1.04 6.85
C GLN A 151 -2.09 -1.79 6.29
N LEU A 152 -1.89 -3.05 6.70
CA LEU A 152 -0.73 -3.84 6.26
C LEU A 152 -0.74 -4.11 4.75
N VAL A 153 -1.92 -4.34 4.16
CA VAL A 153 -2.06 -4.44 2.69
C VAL A 153 -1.70 -3.12 2.00
N TYR A 154 -2.12 -1.98 2.55
CA TYR A 154 -1.73 -0.68 2.02
C TYR A 154 -0.22 -0.45 2.12
N GLU A 155 0.39 -0.72 3.28
CA GLU A 155 1.83 -0.57 3.46
C GLU A 155 2.64 -1.49 2.52
N ALA A 156 2.16 -2.71 2.25
CA ALA A 156 2.77 -3.65 1.32
C ALA A 156 2.68 -3.16 -0.14
N THR A 157 1.52 -2.65 -0.55
CA THR A 157 1.29 -2.16 -1.92
C THR A 157 1.98 -0.83 -2.18
N LYS A 158 1.98 0.09 -1.21
CA LYS A 158 2.72 1.36 -1.22
C LYS A 158 4.23 1.15 -1.40
N ARG A 159 4.79 0.11 -0.79
CA ARG A 159 6.21 -0.28 -0.95
C ARG A 159 6.48 -1.12 -2.21
N GLY A 160 5.47 -1.41 -3.03
CA GLY A 160 5.61 -2.26 -4.21
C GLY A 160 5.90 -3.74 -3.91
N ILE A 161 5.87 -4.17 -2.65
CA ILE A 161 6.05 -5.57 -2.25
C ILE A 161 4.90 -6.40 -2.80
N LEU A 162 3.67 -5.94 -2.55
CA LEU A 162 2.46 -6.51 -3.13
C LEU A 162 2.03 -5.68 -4.34
N SER A 163 1.81 -6.32 -5.49
CA SER A 163 1.21 -5.69 -6.67
C SER A 163 -0.20 -6.23 -6.90
N GLY A 164 -0.97 -5.59 -7.77
CA GLY A 164 -2.24 -6.15 -8.22
C GLY A 164 -2.05 -7.37 -9.11
N LEU A 165 -3.14 -8.12 -9.28
CA LEU A 165 -3.38 -9.03 -10.38
C LEU A 165 -3.86 -8.20 -11.60
N THR A 166 -4.69 -8.78 -12.46
CA THR A 166 -5.30 -8.07 -13.58
C THR A 166 -6.12 -6.87 -13.08
N GLY A 167 -5.91 -5.70 -13.68
CA GLY A 167 -6.67 -4.49 -13.33
C GLY A 167 -6.44 -3.94 -11.93
N GLY A 168 -5.36 -4.33 -11.24
CA GLY A 168 -5.04 -3.87 -9.89
C GLY A 168 -5.78 -4.61 -8.78
N GLU A 169 -6.55 -5.65 -9.09
CA GLU A 169 -7.25 -6.47 -8.09
C GLU A 169 -6.25 -7.14 -7.15
N LEU A 170 -6.55 -7.14 -5.85
CA LEU A 170 -5.58 -7.57 -4.85
C LEU A 170 -5.65 -9.07 -4.51
N GLY A 171 -6.74 -9.77 -4.84
CA GLY A 171 -6.92 -11.20 -4.57
C GLY A 171 -6.69 -11.58 -3.09
N LEU A 172 -7.07 -10.71 -2.15
CA LEU A 172 -6.57 -10.74 -0.76
C LEU A 172 -6.84 -12.05 -0.01
N LYS A 173 -7.97 -12.70 -0.31
CA LYS A 173 -8.41 -13.93 0.34
C LYS A 173 -8.10 -15.19 -0.47
N GLU A 174 -7.56 -15.04 -1.67
CA GLU A 174 -7.20 -16.16 -2.52
C GLU A 174 -5.89 -16.78 -2.05
N ASN A 175 -5.84 -18.11 -2.08
CA ASN A 175 -4.62 -18.85 -1.79
C ASN A 175 -3.55 -18.49 -2.82
N SER A 176 -2.32 -18.34 -2.33
CA SER A 176 -1.21 -17.93 -3.17
C SER A 176 -0.38 -19.11 -3.64
N THR A 177 0.11 -19.01 -4.87
CA THR A 177 1.00 -20.01 -5.45
C THR A 177 2.45 -19.82 -5.00
N ARG A 178 3.27 -20.87 -5.14
CA ARG A 178 4.72 -20.79 -4.93
C ARG A 178 5.37 -19.71 -5.78
N ALA A 179 4.98 -19.56 -7.03
CA ALA A 179 5.50 -18.49 -7.90
C ALA A 179 5.19 -17.09 -7.37
N GLN A 180 3.96 -16.84 -6.91
CA GLN A 180 3.58 -15.56 -6.31
C GLN A 180 4.38 -15.26 -5.04
N ALA A 181 4.57 -16.27 -4.18
CA ALA A 181 5.40 -16.15 -2.99
C ALA A 181 6.86 -15.79 -3.33
N MET A 182 7.47 -16.44 -4.33
CA MET A 182 8.86 -16.15 -4.73
C MET A 182 9.03 -14.71 -5.18
N VAL A 183 8.09 -14.19 -5.97
CA VAL A 183 8.15 -12.78 -6.41
C VAL A 183 8.01 -11.82 -5.23
N ILE A 184 7.14 -12.12 -4.27
CA ILE A 184 7.01 -11.30 -3.06
C ILE A 184 8.28 -11.35 -2.21
N VAL A 185 8.90 -12.53 -2.04
CA VAL A 185 10.15 -12.67 -1.28
C VAL A 185 11.33 -11.97 -1.96
N ASP A 186 11.47 -12.05 -3.29
CA ASP A 186 12.48 -11.28 -4.05
C ASP A 186 12.30 -9.76 -3.87
N ARG A 187 11.06 -9.29 -3.83
CA ARG A 187 10.72 -7.89 -3.52
C ARG A 187 11.06 -7.51 -2.08
N VAL A 188 10.78 -8.38 -1.10
CA VAL A 188 11.20 -8.18 0.29
C VAL A 188 12.71 -8.05 0.38
N LEU A 189 13.48 -8.93 -0.26
CA LEU A 189 14.94 -8.84 -0.31
C LEU A 189 15.42 -7.53 -0.93
N THR A 190 14.76 -7.07 -1.99
CA THR A 190 15.07 -5.77 -2.61
C THR A 190 14.93 -4.64 -1.59
N VAL A 191 13.82 -4.59 -0.85
CA VAL A 191 13.57 -3.57 0.19
C VAL A 191 14.57 -3.69 1.34
N LEU A 192 14.84 -4.90 1.84
CA LEU A 192 15.81 -5.14 2.92
C LEU A 192 17.23 -4.72 2.54
N SER A 193 17.59 -4.82 1.25
CA SER A 193 18.88 -4.35 0.73
C SER A 193 18.96 -2.83 0.49
N GLY A 194 17.94 -2.07 0.87
CA GLY A 194 17.85 -0.62 0.66
C GLY A 194 17.39 -0.22 -0.75
N GLY A 195 16.97 -1.18 -1.57
CA GLY A 195 16.42 -0.92 -2.90
C GLY A 195 14.99 -0.39 -2.85
N SER A 196 14.59 0.34 -3.89
CA SER A 196 13.21 0.83 -4.08
C SER A 196 12.44 -0.02 -5.09
N LEU A 197 11.16 -0.24 -4.85
CA LEU A 197 10.24 -0.86 -5.79
C LEU A 197 9.22 0.14 -6.28
N THR A 198 8.83 0.02 -7.55
CA THR A 198 7.72 0.79 -8.10
C THR A 198 6.39 0.18 -7.64
N ALA A 199 5.58 0.97 -6.92
CA ALA A 199 4.25 0.56 -6.52
C ALA A 199 3.31 0.45 -7.73
N ASP A 200 2.47 -0.58 -7.75
CA ASP A 200 1.31 -0.63 -8.64
C ASP A 200 0.29 0.39 -8.13
N LYS A 201 0.15 1.50 -8.86
CA LYS A 201 -0.70 2.63 -8.49
C LYS A 201 -2.17 2.22 -8.31
N ARG A 202 -2.69 1.27 -9.11
CA ARG A 202 -4.08 0.78 -8.99
C ARG A 202 -4.25 -0.03 -7.71
N ALA A 203 -3.38 -1.01 -7.49
CA ALA A 203 -3.40 -1.85 -6.31
C ALA A 203 -3.22 -1.04 -5.02
N ALA A 204 -2.26 -0.11 -5.00
CA ALA A 204 -2.03 0.79 -3.88
C ALA A 204 -3.23 1.70 -3.60
N SER A 205 -3.87 2.24 -4.63
CA SER A 205 -5.07 3.06 -4.45
C SER A 205 -6.25 2.25 -3.89
N PHE A 206 -6.44 1.02 -4.36
CA PHE A 206 -7.51 0.15 -3.84
C PHE A 206 -7.27 -0.24 -2.38
N ALA A 207 -6.02 -0.53 -2.02
CA ALA A 207 -5.62 -0.81 -0.66
C ALA A 207 -5.78 0.42 0.26
N GLU A 208 -5.37 1.60 -0.21
CA GLU A 208 -5.50 2.85 0.54
C GLU A 208 -6.97 3.17 0.81
N VAL A 209 -7.84 3.02 -0.19
CA VAL A 209 -9.28 3.25 -0.04
C VAL A 209 -9.89 2.28 0.96
N ALA A 210 -9.46 1.02 0.97
CA ALA A 210 -9.91 0.05 1.97
C ALA A 210 -9.42 0.38 3.40
N PHE A 211 -8.27 1.05 3.53
CA PHE A 211 -7.70 1.43 4.82
C PHE A 211 -8.24 2.76 5.36
N ARG A 212 -8.30 3.78 4.50
CA ARG A 212 -8.56 5.18 4.89
C ARG A 212 -9.81 5.79 4.27
N GLY A 213 -10.47 5.07 3.36
CA GLY A 213 -11.57 5.59 2.55
C GLY A 213 -11.14 6.62 1.51
N THR A 214 -9.86 6.65 1.13
CA THR A 214 -9.35 7.52 0.08
C THR A 214 -8.08 6.98 -0.59
N ASN A 215 -7.73 7.48 -1.78
CA ASN A 215 -6.46 7.19 -2.47
C ASN A 215 -5.59 8.44 -2.68
N VAL A 216 -5.78 9.47 -1.86
CA VAL A 216 -5.08 10.76 -2.01
C VAL A 216 -3.57 10.61 -1.82
N GLU A 217 -3.11 9.75 -0.91
CA GLU A 217 -1.67 9.58 -0.69
C GLU A 217 -1.02 8.92 -1.91
N THR A 218 -1.64 7.89 -2.45
CA THR A 218 -1.17 7.19 -3.65
C THR A 218 -1.20 8.08 -4.89
N MET A 219 -2.24 8.90 -5.03
CA MET A 219 -2.42 9.71 -6.24
C MET A 219 -1.62 11.01 -6.21
N TRP A 220 -1.50 11.64 -5.04
CA TRP A 220 -0.99 13.00 -4.90
C TRP A 220 0.16 13.17 -3.91
N GLY A 221 0.52 12.12 -3.17
CA GLY A 221 1.59 12.13 -2.17
C GLY A 221 1.20 12.84 -0.88
N GLY A 222 -0.08 12.86 -0.53
CA GLY A 222 -0.62 13.58 0.62
C GLY A 222 -1.43 12.75 1.60
N VAL A 223 -1.38 13.08 2.89
CA VAL A 223 -2.20 12.40 3.91
C VAL A 223 -3.43 13.25 4.24
N ILE A 224 -4.62 12.67 4.23
CA ILE A 224 -5.84 13.34 4.70
C ILE A 224 -6.43 12.65 5.92
N ARG A 225 -7.34 13.38 6.60
CA ARG A 225 -8.14 12.81 7.68
C ARG A 225 -8.80 11.49 7.20
N PRO A 226 -8.74 10.41 7.98
CA PRO A 226 -9.41 9.16 7.64
C PRO A 226 -10.92 9.32 7.50
N PHE A 227 -11.52 8.51 6.63
CA PHE A 227 -12.97 8.37 6.51
C PHE A 227 -13.45 7.13 7.30
N PRO A 228 -14.71 7.12 7.78
CA PRO A 228 -15.70 8.17 7.63
C PRO A 228 -15.53 9.31 8.65
N PHE A 229 -16.04 10.49 8.31
CA PHE A 229 -16.22 11.60 9.26
C PHE A 229 -17.55 12.31 8.99
N THR A 230 -18.05 13.07 9.98
CA THR A 230 -19.31 13.81 9.87
C THR A 230 -19.10 15.28 10.12
N GLU A 231 -19.67 16.10 9.26
CA GLU A 231 -19.66 17.56 9.38
C GLU A 231 -21.07 18.12 9.20
N ASP A 232 -21.31 19.31 9.75
CA ASP A 232 -22.54 20.06 9.52
C ASP A 232 -22.48 20.71 8.12
N ILE A 233 -23.48 20.41 7.29
CA ILE A 233 -23.58 20.90 5.91
C ILE A 233 -24.37 22.20 5.83
N SER A 234 -25.32 22.35 6.75
CA SER A 234 -26.11 23.55 7.01
C SER A 234 -26.69 23.43 8.43
N PRO A 235 -27.39 24.44 8.98
CA PRO A 235 -28.05 24.33 10.29
C PRO A 235 -29.08 23.20 10.36
N TYR A 236 -29.53 22.70 9.21
CA TYR A 236 -30.58 21.70 9.10
C TYR A 236 -30.11 20.40 8.46
N ALA A 237 -28.83 20.26 8.12
CA ALA A 237 -28.31 19.04 7.50
C ALA A 237 -26.90 18.70 7.96
N LYS A 238 -26.65 17.41 8.14
CA LYS A 238 -25.33 16.82 8.39
C LYS A 238 -24.95 15.90 7.25
N GLY A 239 -23.65 15.82 6.97
CA GLY A 239 -23.09 14.94 5.96
C GLY A 239 -22.06 14.02 6.58
N THR A 240 -22.30 12.72 6.49
CA THR A 240 -21.28 11.70 6.78
C THR A 240 -20.53 11.39 5.49
N PHE A 241 -19.31 11.89 5.39
CA PHE A 241 -18.39 11.59 4.32
C PHE A 241 -17.82 10.19 4.55
N LYS A 242 -18.13 9.25 3.66
CA LYS A 242 -17.69 7.85 3.75
C LYS A 242 -16.42 7.56 2.96
N GLN A 243 -16.22 8.27 1.84
CA GLN A 243 -15.13 7.99 0.93
C GLN A 243 -14.83 9.21 0.05
N MET A 244 -13.57 9.35 -0.36
CA MET A 244 -13.13 10.29 -1.38
C MET A 244 -12.19 9.59 -2.38
N LEU A 245 -12.56 9.57 -3.65
CA LEU A 245 -11.74 9.00 -4.73
C LEU A 245 -11.11 10.12 -5.57
N VAL A 246 -9.82 9.99 -5.85
CA VAL A 246 -9.07 10.78 -6.84
C VAL A 246 -8.87 9.93 -8.08
N ILE A 247 -9.33 10.42 -9.22
CA ILE A 247 -9.26 9.73 -10.51
C ILE A 247 -8.57 10.64 -11.52
N ASP A 248 -7.46 10.21 -12.09
CA ASP A 248 -6.82 10.91 -13.20
C ASP A 248 -7.64 10.66 -14.48
N LEU A 249 -8.28 11.70 -15.01
CA LEU A 249 -9.17 11.55 -16.17
C LEU A 249 -8.38 11.36 -17.47
N ALA A 250 -7.12 11.78 -17.50
CA ALA A 250 -6.21 11.63 -18.64
C ALA A 250 -5.68 10.19 -18.77
N ASP A 251 -5.51 9.51 -17.65
CA ASP A 251 -4.97 8.15 -17.59
C ASP A 251 -6.09 7.11 -17.66
N LYS A 252 -6.17 6.41 -18.80
CA LYS A 252 -7.12 5.31 -19.00
C LYS A 252 -6.94 4.17 -17.99
N ASN A 253 -5.73 4.03 -17.43
CA ASN A 253 -5.39 3.02 -16.43
C ASN A 253 -5.45 3.58 -15.00
N SER A 254 -5.91 4.82 -14.79
CA SER A 254 -6.05 5.39 -13.45
C SER A 254 -6.92 4.48 -12.58
N PRO A 255 -6.61 4.34 -11.29
CA PRO A 255 -7.52 3.73 -10.32
C PRO A 255 -8.93 4.32 -10.46
N TYR A 256 -9.94 3.46 -10.46
CA TYR A 256 -11.36 3.81 -10.57
C TYR A 256 -11.78 4.53 -11.87
N ARG A 257 -10.91 4.60 -12.89
CA ARG A 257 -11.25 5.24 -14.18
C ARG A 257 -12.46 4.63 -14.87
N ASN A 258 -12.69 3.33 -14.66
CA ASN A 258 -13.85 2.59 -15.15
C ASN A 258 -15.19 3.06 -14.56
N LEU A 259 -15.18 3.78 -13.44
CA LEU A 259 -16.38 4.37 -12.87
C LEU A 259 -16.85 5.64 -13.61
N VAL A 260 -16.06 6.14 -14.57
CA VAL A 260 -16.31 7.43 -15.25
C VAL A 260 -16.46 7.21 -16.77
N PRO A 261 -17.55 6.59 -17.26
CA PRO A 261 -17.68 6.21 -18.66
C PRO A 261 -17.75 7.42 -19.61
N SER A 262 -18.51 8.47 -19.24
CA SER A 262 -18.77 9.64 -20.09
C SER A 262 -18.96 10.90 -19.24
N LEU A 263 -17.89 11.67 -19.05
CA LEU A 263 -17.93 12.95 -18.35
C LEU A 263 -18.02 14.09 -19.38
N ILE A 264 -18.97 15.01 -19.22
CA ILE A 264 -19.13 16.16 -20.13
C ILE A 264 -18.74 17.44 -19.38
N ARG A 265 -17.92 18.30 -20.02
CA ARG A 265 -17.68 19.66 -19.52
C ARG A 265 -18.79 20.59 -19.99
N ALA A 266 -19.26 21.46 -19.10
CA ALA A 266 -20.22 22.51 -19.47
C ALA A 266 -19.67 23.47 -20.54
N ASP A 267 -18.34 23.62 -20.63
CA ASP A 267 -17.65 24.45 -21.63
C ASP A 267 -17.27 23.68 -22.93
N GLY A 268 -17.64 22.41 -23.04
CA GLY A 268 -17.37 21.57 -24.22
C GLY A 268 -15.92 21.10 -24.38
N ASN A 269 -15.00 21.49 -23.49
CA ASN A 269 -13.60 21.06 -23.57
C ASN A 269 -13.42 19.59 -23.15
N SER A 270 -12.20 19.06 -23.38
CA SER A 270 -11.80 17.75 -22.85
C SER A 270 -11.37 17.83 -21.38
N TRP A 271 -11.59 16.76 -20.62
CA TRP A 271 -11.09 16.59 -19.24
C TRP A 271 -9.67 15.98 -19.17
N SER A 272 -8.93 15.98 -20.28
CA SER A 272 -7.61 15.32 -20.39
C SER A 272 -6.50 15.93 -19.54
N SER A 273 -6.74 17.05 -18.85
CA SER A 273 -5.79 17.66 -17.91
C SER A 273 -6.31 17.68 -16.48
N ASP A 274 -7.38 16.95 -16.17
CA ASP A 274 -8.10 17.06 -14.89
C ASP A 274 -7.96 15.80 -14.03
N TYR A 275 -8.02 16.02 -12.72
CA TYR A 275 -8.43 14.99 -11.77
C TYR A 275 -9.93 15.14 -11.49
N LEU A 276 -10.64 14.02 -11.38
CA LEU A 276 -11.96 13.95 -10.77
C LEU A 276 -11.83 13.58 -9.29
N LEU A 277 -12.53 14.32 -8.45
CA LEU A 277 -12.71 14.07 -7.03
C LEU A 277 -14.16 13.63 -6.81
N ALA A 278 -14.34 12.40 -6.35
CA ALA A 278 -15.65 11.83 -6.09
C ALA A 278 -15.82 11.60 -4.58
N PHE A 279 -16.76 12.31 -3.95
CA PHE A 279 -17.08 12.19 -2.54
C PHE A 279 -18.36 11.39 -2.35
N ASN A 280 -18.30 10.29 -1.61
CA ASN A 280 -19.49 9.55 -1.18
C ASN A 280 -19.96 10.10 0.16
N VAL A 281 -21.17 10.66 0.17
CA VAL A 281 -21.71 11.38 1.33
C VAL A 281 -23.11 10.87 1.65
N VAL A 282 -23.33 10.51 2.91
CA VAL A 282 -24.66 10.25 3.47
C VAL A 282 -25.16 11.51 4.15
N MET A 283 -26.19 12.09 3.56
CA MET A 283 -26.82 13.31 4.03
C MET A 283 -28.01 12.99 4.92
N ALA A 284 -28.16 13.69 6.04
CA ALA A 284 -29.32 13.61 6.93
C ALA A 284 -29.82 15.02 7.26
N ALA A 285 -31.14 15.24 7.22
CA ALA A 285 -31.72 16.56 7.44
C ALA A 285 -32.82 16.57 8.52
N THR A 286 -32.83 17.62 9.34
CA THR A 286 -33.83 17.86 10.40
C THR A 286 -35.11 18.52 9.87
N LYS A 287 -35.06 19.03 8.63
CA LYS A 287 -36.19 19.55 7.86
C LYS A 287 -36.05 19.11 6.40
N THR A 288 -37.14 19.15 5.64
CA THR A 288 -37.08 18.87 4.20
C THR A 288 -36.30 19.97 3.50
N LEU A 289 -35.23 19.59 2.80
CA LEU A 289 -34.37 20.51 2.04
C LEU A 289 -34.48 20.21 0.55
N GLN A 290 -34.57 21.28 -0.24
CA GLN A 290 -34.46 21.23 -1.70
C GLN A 290 -33.13 21.86 -2.14
N ASN A 291 -32.65 21.49 -3.32
CA ASN A 291 -31.41 22.00 -3.91
C ASN A 291 -30.17 21.83 -3.01
N THR A 292 -30.11 20.73 -2.26
CA THR A 292 -29.05 20.52 -1.26
C THR A 292 -27.66 20.34 -1.89
N GLU A 293 -27.61 20.08 -3.20
CA GLU A 293 -26.37 20.07 -3.97
C GLU A 293 -25.61 21.39 -3.86
N ARG A 294 -26.33 22.52 -3.77
CA ARG A 294 -25.71 23.84 -3.58
C ARG A 294 -24.88 23.90 -2.30
N TYR A 295 -25.37 23.32 -1.20
CA TYR A 295 -24.64 23.33 0.08
C TYR A 295 -23.37 22.48 0.00
N LEU A 296 -23.44 21.31 -0.64
CA LEU A 296 -22.25 20.48 -0.87
C LEU A 296 -21.25 21.20 -1.78
N ARG A 297 -21.73 21.86 -2.84
CA ARG A 297 -20.90 22.70 -3.71
C ARG A 297 -20.24 23.83 -2.92
N GLU A 298 -20.93 24.49 -2.00
CA GLU A 298 -20.37 25.60 -1.22
C GLU A 298 -19.34 25.12 -0.18
N MET A 299 -19.48 23.89 0.32
CA MET A 299 -18.48 23.26 1.19
C MET A 299 -17.28 22.77 0.41
N ILE A 300 -17.50 21.85 -0.53
CA ILE A 300 -16.45 21.24 -1.36
C ILE A 300 -16.18 22.15 -2.57
N SER A 301 -15.73 23.37 -2.29
CA SER A 301 -15.53 24.43 -3.29
C SER A 301 -14.19 25.09 -3.12
N ASN A 302 -13.39 25.11 -4.19
CA ASN A 302 -12.26 26.00 -4.32
C ASN A 302 -12.41 26.75 -5.66
N PRO A 303 -11.98 28.02 -5.80
CA PRO A 303 -12.00 28.74 -7.09
C PRO A 303 -11.37 28.01 -8.28
N TYR A 304 -10.51 27.03 -8.01
CA TYR A 304 -9.84 26.19 -9.00
C TYR A 304 -10.58 24.89 -9.34
N MET A 305 -11.67 24.57 -8.65
CA MET A 305 -12.47 23.38 -8.87
C MET A 305 -13.68 23.69 -9.75
N ASN A 306 -14.02 22.76 -10.65
CA ASN A 306 -15.21 22.81 -11.46
C ASN A 306 -16.18 21.72 -11.04
N PHE A 307 -17.48 22.00 -11.13
CA PHE A 307 -18.48 20.96 -10.92
C PHE A 307 -18.45 19.95 -12.07
N ALA A 308 -18.66 18.67 -11.77
CA ALA A 308 -18.65 17.60 -12.75
C ALA A 308 -19.91 16.72 -12.67
N ALA A 309 -20.37 16.23 -13.81
CA ALA A 309 -21.50 15.30 -13.88
C ALA A 309 -21.25 14.24 -14.97
N ILE A 310 -21.69 13.01 -14.68
CA ILE A 310 -21.63 11.88 -15.61
C ILE A 310 -22.92 11.85 -16.42
N TYR A 311 -22.78 11.69 -17.75
CA TYR A 311 -23.90 11.68 -18.68
C TYR A 311 -23.90 10.42 -19.57
N PRO A 312 -25.07 9.82 -19.84
CA PRO A 312 -26.38 10.21 -19.32
C PRO A 312 -26.50 9.92 -17.81
N LEU A 313 -27.39 10.63 -17.10
CA LEU A 313 -27.51 10.55 -15.63
C LEU A 313 -27.95 9.17 -15.13
N ASN A 314 -28.43 8.31 -16.03
CA ASN A 314 -28.77 6.91 -15.85
C ASN A 314 -27.69 5.93 -16.39
N SER A 315 -26.44 6.40 -16.57
CA SER A 315 -25.34 5.55 -17.01
C SER A 315 -25.12 4.36 -16.05
N GLU A 316 -24.45 3.31 -16.53
CA GLU A 316 -23.99 2.19 -15.69
C GLU A 316 -22.94 2.58 -14.63
N SER A 317 -22.56 3.87 -14.55
CA SER A 317 -21.62 4.34 -13.53
C SER A 317 -22.18 4.10 -12.14
N LYS A 318 -21.34 3.55 -11.25
CA LYS A 318 -21.66 3.41 -9.83
C LYS A 318 -21.59 4.74 -9.07
N LEU A 319 -21.10 5.82 -9.70
CA LEU A 319 -21.07 7.16 -9.13
C LEU A 319 -22.43 7.85 -9.35
N ASN A 320 -23.45 7.35 -8.67
CA ASN A 320 -24.81 7.84 -8.82
C ASN A 320 -24.96 9.27 -8.28
N LYS A 321 -25.35 10.19 -9.18
CA LYS A 321 -25.78 11.55 -8.84
C LYS A 321 -27.31 11.64 -9.00
N LEU A 322 -27.98 12.26 -8.03
CA LEU A 322 -29.39 12.64 -8.18
C LEU A 322 -29.48 13.94 -9.01
N GLU A 323 -30.41 14.00 -9.98
CA GLU A 323 -30.62 15.22 -10.80
C GLU A 323 -31.00 16.42 -9.94
N THR A 324 -31.78 16.19 -8.88
CA THR A 324 -32.08 17.15 -7.82
C THR A 324 -31.94 16.49 -6.46
N LEU A 325 -31.03 17.02 -5.63
CA LEU A 325 -30.84 16.52 -4.27
C LEU A 325 -31.90 17.11 -3.31
N LYS A 326 -32.99 16.36 -3.15
CA LYS A 326 -34.02 16.58 -2.12
C LYS A 326 -33.81 15.61 -0.97
N ILE A 327 -33.67 16.14 0.24
CA ILE A 327 -33.56 15.33 1.46
C ILE A 327 -34.83 15.58 2.27
N GLN A 328 -35.58 14.52 2.53
CA GLN A 328 -36.78 14.63 3.36
C GLN A 328 -36.39 14.74 4.84
N LYS A 329 -37.21 15.44 5.62
CA LYS A 329 -37.06 15.49 7.07
C LYS A 329 -36.92 14.06 7.64
N ASN A 330 -35.93 13.84 8.49
CA ASN A 330 -35.64 12.56 9.15
C ASN A 330 -35.31 11.41 8.18
N SER A 331 -34.98 11.70 6.93
CA SER A 331 -34.48 10.73 5.95
C SER A 331 -32.95 10.82 5.81
N LYS A 332 -32.35 9.73 5.34
CA LYS A 332 -30.96 9.69 4.89
C LYS A 332 -30.93 9.52 3.37
N THR A 333 -30.02 10.23 2.71
CA THR A 333 -29.79 10.12 1.27
C THR A 333 -28.30 9.98 1.03
N GLU A 334 -27.89 8.89 0.37
CA GLU A 334 -26.49 8.68 -0.03
C GLU A 334 -26.30 9.14 -1.47
N ILE A 335 -25.26 9.93 -1.71
CA ILE A 335 -24.93 10.46 -3.04
C ILE A 335 -23.44 10.51 -3.28
N TRP A 336 -23.08 10.60 -4.56
CA TRP A 336 -21.77 11.03 -5.00
C TRP A 336 -21.77 12.51 -5.39
N HIS A 337 -20.90 13.29 -4.75
CA HIS A 337 -20.60 14.67 -5.13
C HIS A 337 -19.30 14.70 -5.93
N LEU A 338 -19.37 15.25 -7.14
CA LEU A 338 -18.30 15.18 -8.13
C LEU A 338 -17.78 16.58 -8.45
N VAL A 339 -16.48 16.77 -8.29
CA VAL A 339 -15.79 18.01 -8.68
C VAL A 339 -14.48 17.65 -9.39
N THR A 340 -14.07 18.47 -10.34
CA THR A 340 -12.82 18.33 -11.07
C THR A 340 -11.85 19.44 -10.71
N VAL A 341 -10.56 19.14 -10.85
CA VAL A 341 -9.49 20.13 -10.70
C VAL A 341 -8.47 19.92 -11.81
N ASP A 342 -8.16 20.98 -12.54
CA ASP A 342 -7.11 20.96 -13.55
C ASP A 342 -5.74 20.75 -12.88
N LYS A 343 -4.88 19.93 -13.48
CA LYS A 343 -3.54 19.56 -12.95
C LYS A 343 -2.64 20.77 -12.69
N LYS A 344 -2.72 21.82 -13.53
CA LYS A 344 -1.98 23.06 -13.31
C LYS A 344 -2.50 23.78 -12.07
N ASN A 345 -3.81 23.86 -11.91
CA ASN A 345 -4.41 24.47 -10.73
C ASN A 345 -4.15 23.65 -9.46
N PHE A 346 -4.17 22.32 -9.56
CA PHE A 346 -3.76 21.44 -8.48
C PHE A 346 -2.32 21.72 -8.02
N THR A 347 -1.40 21.93 -8.97
CA THR A 347 -0.02 22.33 -8.67
C THR A 347 0.03 23.68 -7.93
N ASN A 348 -0.80 24.64 -8.32
CA ASN A 348 -0.91 25.92 -7.62
C ASN A 348 -1.47 25.76 -6.19
N ILE A 349 -2.48 24.91 -6.00
CA ILE A 349 -3.03 24.61 -4.67
C ILE A 349 -1.97 23.94 -3.79
N LYS A 350 -1.24 22.96 -4.33
CA LYS A 350 -0.17 22.25 -3.61
C LYS A 350 0.97 23.17 -3.18
N ASN A 351 1.32 24.14 -4.01
CA ASN A 351 2.44 25.05 -3.75
C ASN A 351 2.04 26.32 -2.99
N GLY A 352 0.73 26.60 -2.87
CA GLY A 352 0.22 27.78 -2.21
C GLY A 352 -0.42 27.47 -0.85
N ASN A 353 -0.55 28.48 0.01
CA ASN A 353 -1.29 28.36 1.28
C ASN A 353 -2.81 28.50 1.06
N TRP A 354 -3.36 27.80 0.06
CA TRP A 354 -4.78 27.83 -0.28
C TRP A 354 -5.48 26.58 0.26
N PRO A 355 -6.65 26.73 0.90
CA PRO A 355 -7.43 25.58 1.34
C PRO A 355 -7.91 24.79 0.12
N PHE A 356 -7.56 23.52 0.08
CA PHE A 356 -7.99 22.55 -0.92
C PHE A 356 -9.49 22.24 -0.80
N LEU A 357 -10.01 22.10 0.42
CA LEU A 357 -11.44 21.89 0.71
C LEU A 357 -11.87 22.72 1.92
N TYR A 358 -13.14 23.15 1.95
CA TYR A 358 -13.74 23.79 3.12
C TYR A 358 -14.81 22.85 3.71
N PHE A 359 -14.88 22.74 5.04
CA PHE A 359 -15.86 21.87 5.72
C PHE A 359 -16.68 22.60 6.79
N ASP A 360 -16.78 23.93 6.75
CA ASP A 360 -17.62 24.68 7.69
C ASP A 360 -18.47 25.74 6.98
N TRP A 361 -19.80 25.59 7.09
CA TRP A 361 -20.83 26.48 6.55
C TRP A 361 -20.92 27.83 7.28
N SER A 362 -20.56 27.90 8.55
CA SER A 362 -20.77 29.07 9.42
C SER A 362 -19.61 30.07 9.44
N ASN A 363 -18.36 29.61 9.31
CA ASN A 363 -17.18 30.46 9.55
C ASN A 363 -15.94 30.10 8.70
N LYS A 364 -16.00 29.08 7.82
CA LYS A 364 -14.88 28.61 7.00
C LYS A 364 -13.60 28.27 7.81
N GLN A 365 -13.70 27.89 9.09
CA GLN A 365 -12.55 27.60 9.95
C GLN A 365 -11.95 26.20 9.67
N ASN A 366 -12.79 25.21 9.36
CA ASN A 366 -12.33 23.87 8.97
C ASN A 366 -11.89 23.88 7.51
N LYS A 367 -10.59 24.10 7.30
CA LYS A 367 -9.96 24.23 5.99
C LYS A 367 -8.98 23.11 5.81
N ILE A 368 -9.17 22.26 4.81
CA ILE A 368 -8.16 21.28 4.47
C ILE A 368 -7.15 21.91 3.51
N PHE A 369 -5.92 22.18 3.96
CA PHE A 369 -4.84 22.74 3.14
C PHE A 369 -3.88 21.68 2.67
N PHE A 370 -3.43 21.70 1.41
CA PHE A 370 -2.22 20.96 1.03
C PHE A 370 -1.00 21.65 1.64
N GLU A 371 -0.34 20.98 2.58
CA GLU A 371 0.95 21.38 3.14
C GLU A 371 2.10 20.98 2.20
N LYS A 372 3.30 21.53 2.43
CA LYS A 372 4.49 21.25 1.61
C LYS A 372 4.84 19.77 1.57
N GLU A 373 4.54 19.05 2.64
CA GLU A 373 4.71 17.60 2.78
C GLU A 373 3.54 16.80 2.18
N GLY A 374 2.65 17.46 1.43
CA GLY A 374 1.46 16.87 0.81
C GLY A 374 0.31 16.63 1.79
N ARG A 375 0.51 16.79 3.09
CA ARG A 375 -0.55 16.61 4.10
C ARG A 375 -1.71 17.54 3.79
N ILE A 376 -2.93 17.03 3.72
CA ILE A 376 -4.11 17.86 3.58
C ILE A 376 -4.75 18.03 4.96
N PHE A 377 -4.44 19.12 5.68
CA PHE A 377 -5.03 19.39 6.98
C PHE A 377 -5.70 20.75 7.09
N GLY A 378 -6.91 20.72 7.63
CA GLY A 378 -7.06 21.18 9.01
C GLY A 378 -7.81 22.46 9.29
N GLY A 379 -7.05 23.48 9.70
CA GLY A 379 -7.51 24.50 10.63
C GLY A 379 -7.51 24.01 12.09
N GLY A 380 -6.48 24.42 12.86
CA GLY A 380 -6.43 24.42 14.33
C GLY A 380 -6.07 23.10 15.03
N ASN A 381 -4.95 23.09 15.76
CA ASN A 381 -4.74 22.14 16.86
C ASN A 381 -5.89 22.29 17.86
N ASN A 382 -6.79 21.32 17.95
CA ASN A 382 -7.64 21.07 19.11
C ASN A 382 -7.92 19.57 19.22
#